data_AF-A0A6I6AIS8-F1
#
_entry.id   AF-A0A6I6AIS8-F1
#
_cell.length_a   1.000
_cell.length_b   1.000
_cell.length_c   1.000
_cell.angle_alpha   90.00
_cell.angle_beta   90.00
_cell.angle_gamma   90.00
#
_symmetry.space_group_name_H-M   'P 1'
#
loop_
_entity.id
_entity.type
_entity.pdbx_description
1 polymer ?
#
loop_
_entity_poly.entity_id
_entity_poly.type
_entity_poly.pdbx_seq_one_letter_code
_entity_poly.pdbx_strand_id
1 'polypeptide(L)'
;MNQKNVNRDWVTSIAERADANPDSVEQILADYRIQASPVVPAPRRLLLKRIHFSGIKDGVDCSGEFEFEWDKLDHGLWAILTDSNLKGKSSVLEVVRWLLRGRPTANLQDDVRSWIRESSLSFQLDEVDYKVEIQCGDDVTGKLSRFSRSGNKRKIGWFGNELEFEAVMSDFFMREFAM
;
A
#
# COMPACT_ATOMS: atom_id res chain seq x y z
N MET A 1 11.09 2.25 -17.82
CA MET A 1 11.09 2.92 -19.15
C MET A 1 12.50 3.42 -19.42
N ASN A 2 13.08 3.12 -20.59
CA ASN A 2 14.52 3.30 -20.84
C ASN A 2 14.87 4.80 -20.95
N GLN A 3 15.87 5.27 -20.19
CA GLN A 3 16.23 6.69 -20.09
C GLN A 3 16.60 7.32 -21.46
N LYS A 4 17.07 6.51 -22.40
CA LYS A 4 17.31 6.88 -23.81
C LYS A 4 16.03 7.27 -24.58
N ASN A 5 14.88 6.66 -24.28
CA ASN A 5 13.61 6.97 -24.97
C ASN A 5 13.03 8.30 -24.49
N VAL A 6 13.13 8.60 -23.20
CA VAL A 6 12.72 9.91 -22.64
C VAL A 6 13.60 11.04 -23.19
N ASN A 7 14.89 10.76 -23.41
CA ASN A 7 15.83 11.74 -23.94
C ASN A 7 15.55 12.12 -25.40
N ARG A 8 15.01 11.20 -26.22
CA ARG A 8 14.58 11.51 -27.59
C ARG A 8 13.28 12.32 -27.63
N ASP A 9 12.38 12.07 -26.69
CA ASP A 9 11.04 12.68 -26.70
C ASP A 9 11.08 14.19 -26.42
N TRP A 10 11.88 14.63 -25.45
CA TRP A 10 11.99 16.06 -25.11
C TRP A 10 12.82 16.86 -26.13
N VAL A 11 13.90 16.30 -26.70
CA VAL A 11 14.68 16.95 -27.78
C VAL A 11 13.80 17.20 -28.98
N THR A 12 13.00 16.21 -29.37
CA THR A 12 12.04 16.34 -30.48
C THR A 12 10.99 17.42 -30.18
N SER A 13 10.44 17.43 -28.96
CA SER A 13 9.48 18.45 -28.53
C SER A 13 10.05 19.88 -28.54
N ILE A 14 11.32 20.06 -28.17
CA ILE A 14 11.99 21.36 -28.22
C ILE A 14 12.25 21.78 -29.67
N ALA A 15 12.71 20.86 -30.51
CA ALA A 15 12.96 21.09 -31.93
C ALA A 15 11.70 21.56 -32.66
N GLU A 16 10.56 20.90 -32.43
CA GLU A 16 9.27 21.29 -33.00
C GLU A 16 8.82 22.68 -32.53
N ARG A 17 8.99 23.00 -31.24
CA ARG A 17 8.60 24.30 -30.67
C ARG A 17 9.51 25.45 -31.12
N ALA A 18 10.78 25.18 -31.30
CA ALA A 18 11.80 26.15 -31.66
C ALA A 18 12.01 26.28 -33.18
N ASP A 19 11.30 25.47 -33.99
CA ASP A 19 11.51 25.33 -35.44
C ASP A 19 12.99 25.10 -35.78
N ALA A 20 13.61 24.19 -35.03
CA ALA A 20 15.05 23.91 -35.09
C ALA A 20 15.32 22.44 -35.39
N ASN A 21 16.50 22.12 -35.92
CA ASN A 21 16.94 20.74 -36.12
C ASN A 21 17.19 20.04 -34.77
N PRO A 22 16.63 18.84 -34.51
CA PRO A 22 16.91 18.04 -33.33
C PRO A 22 18.41 17.86 -32.99
N ASP A 23 19.27 17.68 -33.99
CA ASP A 23 20.72 17.52 -33.77
C ASP A 23 21.34 18.81 -33.20
N SER A 24 20.89 19.97 -33.69
CA SER A 24 21.33 21.29 -33.20
C SER A 24 20.82 21.55 -31.79
N VAL A 25 19.59 21.13 -31.49
CA VAL A 25 19.01 21.20 -30.14
C VAL A 25 19.82 20.34 -29.16
N GLU A 26 20.13 19.10 -29.53
CA GLU A 26 20.93 18.20 -28.68
C GLU A 26 22.33 18.77 -28.41
N GLN A 27 22.98 19.34 -29.43
CA GLN A 27 24.29 19.97 -29.29
C GLN A 27 24.26 21.21 -28.37
N ILE A 28 23.28 22.10 -28.55
CA ILE A 28 23.12 23.28 -27.69
C ILE A 28 22.85 22.87 -26.23
N LEU A 29 21.95 21.91 -26.01
CA LEU A 29 21.66 21.43 -24.66
C LEU A 29 22.90 20.82 -24.00
N ALA A 30 23.73 20.09 -24.76
CA ALA A 30 24.99 19.54 -24.27
C ALA A 30 26.02 20.64 -23.95
N ASP A 31 26.18 21.63 -24.82
CA ASP A 31 27.12 22.76 -24.65
C ASP A 31 26.81 23.56 -23.38
N TYR A 32 25.53 23.78 -23.08
CA TYR A 32 25.07 24.47 -21.87
C TYR A 32 24.83 23.55 -20.67
N ARG A 33 25.15 22.25 -20.78
CA ARG A 33 24.93 21.23 -19.74
C ARG A 33 23.49 21.17 -19.21
N ILE A 34 22.52 21.44 -20.08
CA ILE A 34 21.10 21.35 -19.77
C ILE A 34 20.66 19.89 -19.91
N GLN A 35 20.33 19.27 -18.78
CA GLN A 35 19.81 17.91 -18.75
C GLN A 35 18.31 17.93 -18.53
N ALA A 36 17.60 16.97 -19.12
CA ALA A 36 16.19 16.76 -18.82
C ALA A 36 16.05 16.55 -17.31
N SER A 37 15.30 17.43 -16.64
CA SER A 37 14.97 17.22 -15.24
C SER A 37 14.21 15.91 -15.13
N PRO A 38 14.60 14.98 -14.25
CA PRO A 38 13.78 13.81 -13.98
C PRO A 38 12.39 14.31 -13.58
N VAL A 39 11.35 13.82 -14.26
CA VAL A 39 9.98 14.02 -13.80
C VAL A 39 9.90 13.30 -12.46
N VAL A 40 9.79 14.07 -11.38
CA VAL A 40 9.57 13.50 -10.04
C VAL A 40 8.28 12.69 -10.13
N PRO A 41 8.27 11.40 -9.76
CA PRO A 41 7.04 10.61 -9.76
C PRO A 41 5.98 11.34 -8.95
N ALA A 42 4.77 11.44 -9.50
CA ALA A 42 3.67 12.04 -8.75
C ALA A 42 3.45 11.24 -7.45
N PRO A 43 3.29 11.90 -6.29
CA PRO A 43 3.08 11.19 -5.04
C PRO A 43 1.78 10.38 -5.11
N ARG A 44 1.90 9.06 -4.99
CA ARG A 44 0.79 8.12 -4.90
C ARG A 44 0.03 8.34 -3.59
N ARG A 45 -1.31 8.33 -3.64
CA ARG A 45 -2.16 8.56 -2.47
C ARG A 45 -2.72 7.25 -1.96
N LEU A 46 -2.39 6.88 -0.73
CA LEU A 46 -2.96 5.74 -0.03
C LEU A 46 -4.13 6.19 0.85
N LEU A 47 -5.31 5.61 0.63
CA LEU A 47 -6.52 5.83 1.42
C LEU A 47 -7.02 4.50 2.00
N LEU A 48 -7.24 4.43 3.31
CA LEU A 48 -7.88 3.27 3.93
C LEU A 48 -9.40 3.35 3.69
N LYS A 49 -10.04 2.24 3.34
CA LYS A 49 -11.49 2.15 3.06
C LYS A 49 -12.23 1.31 4.09
N ARG A 50 -11.64 0.19 4.51
CA ARG A 50 -12.23 -0.70 5.52
C ARG A 50 -11.15 -1.45 6.28
N ILE A 51 -11.26 -1.49 7.60
CA ILE A 51 -10.42 -2.29 8.49
C ILE A 51 -11.33 -3.33 9.14
N HIS A 52 -10.91 -4.60 9.13
CA HIS A 52 -11.62 -5.67 9.82
C HIS A 52 -10.61 -6.63 10.42
N PHE A 53 -10.85 -7.05 11.66
CA PHE A 53 -10.14 -8.17 12.25
C PHE A 53 -10.95 -8.79 13.40
N SER A 54 -10.85 -10.09 13.53
CA SER A 54 -11.58 -10.88 14.51
C SER A 54 -10.72 -12.01 15.07
N GLY A 55 -11.16 -12.57 16.18
CA GLY A 55 -10.53 -13.73 16.77
C GLY A 55 -10.96 -13.95 18.21
N ILE A 56 -10.08 -14.53 19.04
CA ILE A 56 -10.41 -14.97 20.39
C ILE A 56 -9.39 -14.38 21.36
N LYS A 57 -9.86 -13.54 22.28
CA LYS A 57 -9.03 -13.08 23.40
C LYS A 57 -8.91 -14.21 24.41
N ASP A 58 -7.68 -14.57 24.73
CA ASP A 58 -7.37 -15.56 25.75
C ASP A 58 -6.38 -14.97 26.78
N GLY A 59 -6.43 -15.45 28.03
CA GLY A 59 -5.53 -15.00 29.09
C GLY A 59 -5.82 -13.61 29.70
N VAL A 60 -7.03 -13.05 29.51
CA VAL A 60 -7.46 -11.76 30.09
C VAL A 60 -8.86 -11.85 30.70
N ASP A 61 -9.18 -10.96 31.66
CA ASP A 61 -10.47 -10.92 32.39
C ASP A 61 -11.73 -10.80 31.50
N CYS A 62 -11.57 -10.39 30.23
CA CYS A 62 -12.60 -10.35 29.21
C CYS A 62 -12.28 -11.32 28.06
N SER A 63 -11.99 -12.58 28.38
CA SER A 63 -11.74 -13.61 27.38
C SER A 63 -13.01 -13.92 26.58
N GLY A 64 -12.83 -14.31 25.32
CA GLY A 64 -13.92 -14.60 24.39
C GLY A 64 -13.68 -14.09 22.99
N GLU A 65 -14.64 -14.38 22.11
CA GLU A 65 -14.63 -13.92 20.73
C GLU A 65 -14.72 -12.40 20.66
N PHE A 66 -13.99 -11.82 19.73
CA PHE A 66 -14.09 -10.41 19.42
C PHE A 66 -14.09 -10.20 17.91
N GLU A 67 -14.79 -9.15 17.49
CA GLU A 67 -14.78 -8.66 16.13
C GLU A 67 -14.67 -7.14 16.16
N PHE A 68 -13.80 -6.62 15.31
CA PHE A 68 -13.66 -5.20 15.06
C PHE A 68 -13.90 -4.93 13.57
N GLU A 69 -14.80 -4.00 13.28
CA GLU A 69 -15.04 -3.52 11.93
C GLU A 69 -15.06 -1.99 11.93
N TRP A 70 -14.29 -1.41 11.03
CA TRP A 70 -14.36 0.00 10.68
C TRP A 70 -14.49 0.15 9.18
N ASP A 71 -15.71 0.37 8.73
CA ASP A 71 -16.07 0.45 7.32
C ASP A 71 -16.31 1.89 6.87
N LYS A 72 -16.36 2.10 5.55
CA LYS A 72 -16.66 3.39 4.89
C LYS A 72 -15.70 4.50 5.29
N LEU A 73 -14.44 4.15 5.55
CA LEU A 73 -13.37 5.12 5.67
C LEU A 73 -13.20 5.84 4.34
N ASP A 74 -13.07 7.16 4.43
CA ASP A 74 -12.90 8.02 3.27
C ASP A 74 -12.06 9.25 3.63
N HIS A 75 -11.90 10.18 2.71
CA HIS A 75 -11.21 11.43 2.98
C HIS A 75 -11.80 12.17 4.18
N GLY A 76 -10.93 12.78 5.00
CA GLY A 76 -11.34 13.61 6.13
C GLY A 76 -10.66 13.22 7.44
N LEU A 77 -11.22 13.72 8.54
CA LEU A 77 -10.73 13.44 9.88
C LEU A 77 -11.53 12.30 10.50
N TRP A 78 -10.83 11.23 10.89
CA TRP A 78 -11.38 10.09 11.59
C TRP A 78 -10.73 9.95 12.97
N ALA A 79 -11.50 9.54 13.98
CA ALA A 79 -11.02 9.40 15.34
C ALA A 79 -11.41 8.03 15.91
N ILE A 80 -10.46 7.37 16.58
CA ILE A 80 -10.71 6.19 17.42
C ILE A 80 -10.86 6.67 18.86
N LEU A 81 -12.07 6.61 19.39
CA LEU A 81 -12.38 7.00 20.76
C LEU A 81 -12.71 5.73 21.58
N THR A 82 -12.24 5.68 22.83
CA THR A 82 -12.59 4.63 23.79
C THR A 82 -12.81 5.30 25.14
N ASP A 83 -13.81 4.83 25.88
CA ASP A 83 -14.20 5.42 27.17
C ASP A 83 -13.29 4.99 28.34
N SER A 84 -12.48 3.94 28.14
CA SER A 84 -11.47 3.48 29.11
C SER A 84 -10.07 3.61 28.54
N ASN A 85 -9.12 4.06 29.38
CA ASN A 85 -7.72 4.18 29.01
C ASN A 85 -7.18 2.83 28.50
N LEU A 86 -6.54 2.87 27.32
CA LEU A 86 -5.50 1.93 26.88
C LEU A 86 -5.92 0.49 26.51
N LYS A 87 -7.13 0.24 25.99
CA LYS A 87 -7.44 -1.08 25.40
C LYS A 87 -7.86 -0.95 23.93
N GLY A 88 -6.93 -1.27 23.02
CA GLY A 88 -7.22 -1.55 21.61
C GLY A 88 -6.96 -0.44 20.58
N LYS A 89 -6.86 0.85 20.96
CA LYS A 89 -6.65 1.95 19.98
C LYS A 89 -5.36 1.79 19.17
N SER A 90 -4.24 1.64 19.87
CA SER A 90 -2.93 1.43 19.21
C SER A 90 -2.91 0.12 18.43
N SER A 91 -3.57 -0.92 18.96
CA SER A 91 -3.70 -2.22 18.29
C SER A 91 -4.33 -2.11 16.90
N VAL A 92 -5.38 -1.30 16.73
CA VAL A 92 -6.00 -1.07 15.40
C VAL A 92 -4.95 -0.56 14.40
N LEU A 93 -4.17 0.45 14.78
CA LEU A 93 -3.15 1.02 13.89
C LEU A 93 -1.99 0.06 13.63
N GLU A 94 -1.58 -0.73 14.62
CA GLU A 94 -0.54 -1.74 14.45
C GLU A 94 -1.00 -2.89 13.54
N VAL A 95 -2.27 -3.32 13.62
CA VAL A 95 -2.86 -4.30 12.69
C VAL A 95 -2.89 -3.74 11.27
N VAL A 96 -3.28 -2.48 11.07
CA VAL A 96 -3.21 -1.83 9.75
C VAL A 96 -1.78 -1.83 9.21
N ARG A 97 -0.79 -1.45 10.05
CA ARG A 97 0.62 -1.45 9.64
C ARG A 97 1.13 -2.85 9.31
N TRP A 98 0.73 -3.85 10.09
CA TRP A 98 1.06 -5.24 9.81
C TRP A 98 0.54 -5.67 8.45
N LEU A 99 -0.74 -5.41 8.17
CA LEU A 99 -1.37 -5.77 6.88
C LEU A 99 -0.74 -5.06 5.68
N LEU A 100 -0.35 -3.80 5.83
CA LEU A 100 0.34 -3.05 4.77
C LEU A 100 1.79 -3.51 4.57
N ARG A 101 2.49 -3.90 5.63
CA ARG A 101 3.90 -4.30 5.54
C ARG A 101 4.11 -5.77 5.22
N GLY A 102 3.10 -6.60 5.43
CA GLY A 102 3.22 -8.06 5.38
C GLY A 102 3.98 -8.66 6.57
N ARG A 103 4.41 -7.85 7.53
CA ARG A 103 5.11 -8.28 8.75
C ARG A 103 4.66 -7.47 9.97
N PRO A 104 4.63 -8.09 11.17
CA PRO A 104 4.28 -7.39 12.39
C PRO A 104 5.20 -6.20 12.66
N THR A 105 4.68 -5.19 13.35
CA THR A 105 5.51 -4.13 13.92
C THR A 105 6.00 -4.55 15.31
N ALA A 106 7.14 -4.03 15.75
CA ALA A 106 7.65 -4.27 17.11
C ALA A 106 6.69 -3.79 18.22
N ASN A 107 5.71 -2.96 17.88
CA ASN A 107 4.70 -2.43 18.79
C ASN A 107 3.40 -3.25 18.80
N LEU A 108 3.24 -4.20 17.87
CA LEU A 108 2.13 -5.14 17.92
C LEU A 108 2.45 -6.18 18.99
N GLN A 109 1.79 -6.09 20.14
CA GLN A 109 1.97 -7.05 21.23
C GLN A 109 1.67 -8.46 20.75
N ASP A 110 2.55 -9.41 21.09
CA ASP A 110 2.42 -10.81 20.69
C ASP A 110 1.09 -11.41 21.15
N ASP A 111 0.61 -11.03 22.34
CA ASP A 111 -0.70 -11.45 22.84
C ASP A 111 -1.84 -11.02 21.89
N VAL A 112 -1.87 -9.74 21.51
CA VAL A 112 -2.89 -9.20 20.60
C VAL A 112 -2.83 -9.88 19.24
N ARG A 113 -1.62 -10.14 18.74
CA ARG A 113 -1.41 -10.86 17.49
C ARG A 113 -1.92 -12.30 17.58
N SER A 114 -1.62 -13.00 18.67
CA SER A 114 -2.03 -14.39 18.92
C SER A 114 -3.55 -14.56 18.96
N TRP A 115 -4.27 -13.50 19.35
CA TRP A 115 -5.73 -13.51 19.40
C TRP A 115 -6.39 -13.38 18.03
N ILE A 116 -5.72 -12.76 17.05
CA ILE A 116 -6.29 -12.52 15.71
C ILE A 116 -6.34 -13.85 14.95
N ARG A 117 -7.51 -14.16 14.40
CA ARG A 117 -7.76 -15.34 13.55
C ARG A 117 -8.01 -14.96 12.11
N GLU A 118 -8.71 -13.85 11.88
CA GLU A 118 -8.95 -13.32 10.55
C GLU A 118 -8.74 -11.82 10.55
N SER A 119 -8.19 -11.30 9.45
CA SER A 119 -8.01 -9.86 9.31
C SER A 119 -8.02 -9.46 7.84
N SER A 120 -8.60 -8.30 7.55
CA SER A 120 -8.59 -7.74 6.22
C SER A 120 -8.52 -6.21 6.22
N LEU A 121 -7.82 -5.69 5.21
CA LEU A 121 -7.70 -4.27 4.97
C LEU A 121 -8.06 -3.98 3.52
N SER A 122 -9.06 -3.14 3.34
CA SER A 122 -9.38 -2.56 2.03
C SER A 122 -8.80 -1.15 1.98
N PHE A 123 -8.04 -0.86 0.94
CA PHE A 123 -7.38 0.43 0.73
C PHE A 123 -7.37 0.77 -0.75
N GLN A 124 -7.18 2.05 -1.05
CA GLN A 124 -7.11 2.59 -2.38
C GLN A 124 -5.72 3.22 -2.58
N LEU A 125 -5.09 2.91 -3.72
CA LEU A 125 -3.93 3.64 -4.23
C LEU A 125 -4.38 4.44 -5.44
N ASP A 126 -4.37 5.76 -5.30
CA ASP A 126 -4.95 6.73 -6.23
C ASP A 126 -6.43 6.43 -6.52
N GLU A 127 -6.73 5.73 -7.61
CA GLU A 127 -8.10 5.37 -8.04
C GLU A 127 -8.30 3.85 -8.15
N VAL A 128 -7.36 3.08 -7.61
CA VAL A 128 -7.37 1.62 -7.70
C VAL A 128 -7.57 1.03 -6.32
N ASP A 129 -8.61 0.22 -6.19
CA ASP A 129 -8.96 -0.43 -4.93
C ASP A 129 -8.26 -1.78 -4.78
N TYR A 130 -7.78 -2.04 -3.58
CA TYR A 130 -7.08 -3.24 -3.18
C TYR A 130 -7.65 -3.78 -1.85
N LYS A 131 -7.55 -5.09 -1.67
CA LYS A 131 -7.87 -5.76 -0.41
C LYS A 131 -6.81 -6.80 -0.11
N VAL A 132 -6.22 -6.72 1.08
CA VAL A 132 -5.45 -7.81 1.68
C VAL A 132 -6.35 -8.56 2.67
N GLU A 133 -6.33 -9.88 2.59
CA GLU A 133 -7.11 -10.78 3.44
C GLU A 133 -6.16 -11.83 4.00
N ILE A 134 -6.13 -11.99 5.33
CA ILE A 134 -5.30 -12.96 6.03
C ILE A 134 -6.13 -13.83 6.97
N GLN A 135 -5.69 -15.07 7.14
CA GLN A 135 -6.13 -16.01 8.16
C GLN A 135 -4.90 -16.43 8.98
N CYS A 136 -5.06 -16.46 10.29
CA CYS A 136 -4.01 -16.71 11.27
C CYS A 136 -4.32 -18.00 12.03
N GLY A 137 -3.56 -19.04 11.68
CA GLY A 137 -3.55 -20.35 12.36
C GLY A 137 -2.17 -20.62 12.95
N ASP A 138 -1.59 -21.76 12.60
CA ASP A 138 -0.18 -22.07 12.90
C ASP A 138 0.80 -21.19 12.10
N ASP A 139 0.34 -20.67 10.95
CA ASP A 139 1.04 -19.68 10.11
C ASP A 139 0.01 -18.68 9.55
N VAL A 140 0.50 -17.65 8.86
CA VAL A 140 -0.32 -16.63 8.19
C VAL A 140 -0.51 -17.01 6.72
N THR A 141 -1.75 -17.26 6.34
CA THR A 141 -2.12 -17.50 4.94
C THR A 141 -3.05 -16.40 4.43
N GLY A 142 -3.01 -16.10 3.14
CA GLY A 142 -3.85 -15.04 2.63
C GLY A 142 -3.63 -14.66 1.18
N LYS A 143 -4.21 -13.52 0.80
CA LYS A 143 -4.17 -13.02 -0.57
C LYS A 143 -4.27 -11.50 -0.64
N LEU A 144 -3.68 -10.96 -1.69
CA LEU A 144 -3.86 -9.58 -2.12
C LEU A 144 -4.70 -9.57 -3.40
N SER A 145 -5.77 -8.79 -3.40
CA SER A 145 -6.69 -8.66 -4.53
C SER A 145 -6.81 -7.20 -4.95
N ARG A 146 -6.95 -6.98 -6.26
CA ARG A 146 -7.29 -5.70 -6.89
C ARG A 146 -8.75 -5.72 -7.35
N PHE A 147 -9.43 -4.58 -7.26
CA PHE A 147 -10.79 -4.40 -7.74
C PHE A 147 -10.78 -3.34 -8.85
N SER A 148 -11.47 -3.64 -9.96
CA SER A 148 -11.72 -2.63 -10.99
C SER A 148 -12.84 -1.68 -10.54
N ARG A 149 -12.95 -0.52 -11.21
CA ARG A 149 -14.11 0.39 -11.06
C ARG A 149 -15.47 -0.30 -11.33
N SER A 150 -15.47 -1.39 -12.11
CA SER A 150 -16.67 -2.19 -12.39
C SER A 150 -16.95 -3.27 -11.34
N GLY A 151 -16.17 -3.33 -10.25
CA GLY A 151 -16.29 -4.32 -9.17
C GLY A 151 -15.64 -5.67 -9.44
N ASN A 152 -14.96 -5.87 -10.58
CA ASN A 152 -14.31 -7.14 -10.88
C ASN A 152 -13.10 -7.35 -9.96
N LYS A 153 -13.12 -8.45 -9.19
CA LYS A 153 -12.03 -8.87 -8.30
C LYS A 153 -10.99 -9.68 -9.07
N ARG A 154 -9.73 -9.28 -8.99
CA ARG A 154 -8.58 -10.05 -9.50
C ARG A 154 -7.59 -10.30 -8.37
N LYS A 155 -7.26 -11.56 -8.10
CA LYS A 155 -6.16 -11.91 -7.20
C LYS A 155 -4.83 -11.52 -7.86
N ILE A 156 -4.01 -10.75 -7.15
CA ILE A 156 -2.69 -10.30 -7.62
C ILE A 156 -1.53 -10.83 -6.79
N GLY A 157 -1.82 -11.37 -5.60
CA GLY A 157 -0.83 -12.06 -4.75
C GLY A 157 -1.50 -13.12 -3.88
N TRP A 158 -0.71 -14.12 -3.48
CA TRP A 158 -1.06 -15.15 -2.52
C TRP A 158 0.18 -15.47 -1.69
N PHE A 159 -0.02 -15.80 -0.43
CA PHE A 159 1.04 -16.18 0.50
C PHE A 159 0.53 -17.25 1.46
N GLY A 160 1.39 -18.20 1.77
CA GLY A 160 1.12 -19.31 2.69
C GLY A 160 1.85 -19.22 4.02
N ASN A 161 2.74 -18.24 4.19
CA ASN A 161 3.50 -18.01 5.41
C ASN A 161 3.89 -16.53 5.59
N GLU A 162 4.44 -16.20 6.76
CA GLU A 162 4.89 -14.83 7.08
C GLU A 162 5.92 -14.24 6.11
N LEU A 163 6.90 -15.04 5.68
CA LEU A 163 7.95 -14.57 4.77
C LEU A 163 7.38 -14.25 3.38
N GLU A 164 6.49 -15.10 2.88
CA GLU A 164 5.76 -14.86 1.64
C GLU A 164 4.82 -13.67 1.77
N PHE A 165 4.21 -13.45 2.93
CA PHE A 165 3.35 -12.30 3.16
C PHE A 165 4.13 -10.99 3.06
N GLU A 166 5.28 -10.89 3.75
CA GLU A 166 6.18 -9.75 3.66
C GLU A 166 6.65 -9.54 2.21
N ALA A 167 7.08 -10.61 1.53
CA ALA A 167 7.54 -10.53 0.16
C ALA A 167 6.46 -10.03 -0.80
N VAL A 168 5.24 -10.57 -0.73
CA VAL A 168 4.12 -10.15 -1.59
C VAL A 168 3.76 -8.68 -1.39
N MET A 169 3.70 -8.22 -0.13
CA MET A 169 3.38 -6.82 0.16
C MET A 169 4.51 -5.87 -0.24
N SER A 170 5.76 -6.25 -0.02
CA SER A 170 6.94 -5.50 -0.44
C SER A 170 7.00 -5.35 -1.96
N ASP A 171 6.88 -6.46 -2.70
CA ASP A 171 6.86 -6.48 -4.16
C ASP A 171 5.73 -5.61 -4.72
N PHE A 172 4.54 -5.70 -4.11
CA PHE A 172 3.40 -4.90 -4.50
C PHE A 172 3.69 -3.40 -4.37
N PHE A 173 4.10 -2.92 -3.19
CA PHE A 173 4.35 -1.50 -2.98
C PHE A 173 5.56 -1.00 -3.78
N MET A 174 6.62 -1.79 -3.92
CA MET A 174 7.75 -1.43 -4.79
C MET A 174 7.31 -1.22 -6.24
N ARG A 175 6.41 -2.06 -6.76
CA ARG A 175 5.87 -1.90 -8.13
C ARG A 175 4.97 -0.67 -8.25
N GLU A 176 4.08 -0.45 -7.29
CA GLU A 176 3.13 0.68 -7.34
C GLU A 176 3.81 2.04 -7.11
N PHE A 177 4.91 2.10 -6.34
CA PHE A 177 5.66 3.34 -6.07
C PHE A 177 6.86 3.58 -6.99
N ALA A 178 7.37 2.56 -7.70
CA ALA A 178 8.45 2.73 -8.68
C ALA A 178 7.95 3.25 -10.05
N MET A 179 6.63 3.27 -10.27
CA MET A 179 5.96 3.83 -11.46
C MET A 179 5.49 5.26 -11.23
#